data_AF-M2R9V1-F1
#
_entry.id   AF-M2R9V1-F1
#
_cell.length_a   1.000
_cell.length_b   1.000
_cell.length_c   1.000
_cell.angle_alpha   90.00
_cell.angle_beta   90.00
_cell.angle_gamma   90.00
#
_symmetry.space_group_name_H-M   'P 1'
#
loop_
_entity.id
_entity.type
_entity.pdbx_description
1 polymer ?
#
loop_
_entity_poly.entity_id
_entity_poly.type
_entity_poly.pdbx_seq_one_letter_code
_entity_poly.pdbx_strand_id
1 'polypeptide(L)' 'TRAKILKDLMDWTSRQDPSERILVLHGRAGMGKSSIVHALLRSFPEDRIAASFFFNRGSEECKDPYRVVPTLAHQLA' A
#
# COMPACT_ATOMS: atom_id res chain seq x y z
N THR A 1 -1.43 -11.11 16.09
CA THR A 1 -2.50 -10.11 16.38
C THR A 1 -2.36 -8.91 15.46
N ARG A 2 -3.42 -8.12 15.22
CA ARG A 2 -3.41 -6.95 14.32
C ARG A 2 -2.31 -5.92 14.66
N ALA A 3 -2.08 -5.68 15.95
CA ALA A 3 -1.02 -4.79 16.43
C ALA A 3 0.39 -5.27 16.03
N LYS A 4 0.63 -6.59 16.07
CA LYS A 4 1.91 -7.17 15.63
C LYS A 4 2.16 -6.91 14.14
N ILE A 5 1.15 -7.16 13.30
CA ILE A 5 1.27 -6.92 11.85
C ILE A 5 1.57 -5.45 11.56
N LEU A 6 0.88 -4.51 12.22
CA LEU A 6 1.14 -3.09 12.06
C LEU A 6 2.56 -2.71 12.48
N LYS A 7 3.05 -3.27 13.58
CA LYS A 7 4.43 -3.06 14.03
C LYS A 7 5.44 -3.59 13.01
N ASP A 8 5.26 -4.83 12.54
CA ASP A 8 6.14 -5.45 11.54
C ASP A 8 6.19 -4.62 10.24
N LEU A 9 5.04 -4.05 9.83
CA LEU A 9 4.95 -3.15 8.67
C LEU A 9 5.68 -1.81 8.90
N MET A 10 5.54 -1.20 10.08
CA MET A 10 6.26 0.05 10.42
C MET A 10 7.78 -0.18 10.47
N ASP A 11 8.20 -1.32 11.00
CA ASP A 11 9.62 -1.68 11.05
C ASP A 11 10.14 -1.86 9.61
N TRP A 12 9.38 -2.53 8.73
CA TRP A 12 9.73 -2.69 7.32
C TRP A 12 9.88 -1.35 6.57
N THR A 13 9.00 -0.36 6.78
CA THR A 13 9.11 0.95 6.10
C THR A 13 10.33 1.78 6.49
N SER A 14 11.06 1.34 7.52
CA SER A 14 12.28 2.01 8.01
C SER A 14 13.56 1.25 7.62
N ARG A 15 13.44 0.08 6.99
CA ARG A 15 14.59 -0.70 6.52
C ARG A 15 15.18 -0.08 5.25
N GLN A 16 16.50 -0.04 5.18
CA GLN A 16 17.24 0.45 4.02
C GLN A 16 17.80 -0.70 3.15
N ASP A 17 17.36 -1.93 3.39
CA ASP A 17 17.79 -3.08 2.61
C ASP A 17 17.25 -3.00 1.17
N PRO A 18 18.11 -2.88 0.15
CA PRO A 18 17.68 -2.78 -1.23
C PRO A 18 16.98 -4.04 -1.75
N SER A 19 17.09 -5.18 -1.07
CA SER A 19 16.39 -6.43 -1.41
C SER A 19 14.94 -6.48 -0.89
N GLU A 20 14.55 -5.63 0.05
CA GLU A 20 13.23 -5.62 0.69
C GLU A 20 12.34 -4.43 0.25
N ARG A 21 12.37 -4.04 -1.03
CA ARG A 21 11.61 -2.87 -1.53
C ARG A 21 10.11 -3.10 -1.73
N ILE A 22 9.67 -4.36 -1.75
CA ILE A 22 8.26 -4.73 -1.97
C ILE A 22 7.80 -5.61 -0.83
N LEU A 23 6.71 -5.19 -0.18
CA LEU A 23 6.01 -6.00 0.82
C LEU A 23 4.61 -6.35 0.33
N VAL A 24 4.27 -7.64 0.42
CA VAL A 24 2.95 -8.15 0.07
C VAL A 24 2.20 -8.56 1.33
N LEU A 25 1.19 -7.79 1.72
CA LEU A 25 0.27 -8.17 2.81
C LEU A 25 -0.78 -9.16 2.28
N HIS A 26 -0.58 -10.45 2.53
CA HIS A 26 -1.50 -11.51 2.13
C HIS A 26 -2.35 -12.04 3.31
N GLY A 27 -3.46 -12.71 2.99
CA GLY A 27 -4.38 -13.26 3.99
C GLY A 27 -5.78 -13.51 3.45
N ARG A 28 -6.64 -14.16 4.25
CA ARG A 28 -8.01 -14.52 3.85
C ARG A 28 -8.83 -13.29 3.43
N ALA A 29 -9.79 -13.48 2.53
CA ALA A 29 -10.76 -12.44 2.20
C ALA A 29 -11.51 -12.00 3.48
N GLY A 30 -11.85 -10.71 3.58
CA GLY A 30 -12.56 -10.15 4.73
C GLY A 30 -11.70 -9.84 5.97
N MET A 31 -10.41 -10.20 6.02
CA MET A 31 -9.55 -9.91 7.18
C MET A 31 -9.09 -8.44 7.32
N GLY A 32 -9.64 -7.53 6.53
CA GLY A 32 -9.32 -6.10 6.64
C GLY A 32 -7.90 -5.73 6.21
N LYS A 33 -7.30 -6.44 5.25
CA LYS A 33 -5.96 -6.14 4.71
C LYS A 33 -5.83 -4.67 4.29
N SER A 34 -6.79 -4.17 3.50
CA SER A 34 -6.84 -2.76 3.09
C SER A 34 -6.98 -1.82 4.30
N SER A 35 -7.74 -2.20 5.32
CA SER A 35 -7.88 -1.44 6.56
C SER A 35 -6.59 -1.40 7.40
N ILE A 36 -5.77 -2.46 7.34
CA ILE A 36 -4.45 -2.50 7.98
C ILE A 36 -3.49 -1.56 7.26
N VAL A 37 -3.40 -1.65 5.92
CA VAL A 37 -2.57 -0.73 5.11
C VAL A 37 -3.00 0.71 5.34
N HIS A 38 -4.29 1.01 5.28
CA HIS A 38 -4.81 2.35 5.55
C HIS A 38 -4.47 2.86 6.97
N ALA A 39 -4.54 1.99 7.99
CA ALA A 39 -4.15 2.35 9.35
C ALA A 39 -2.64 2.65 9.47
N LEU A 40 -1.79 1.90 8.77
CA LEU A 40 -0.35 2.16 8.68
C LEU A 40 -0.10 3.52 8.01
N LEU A 41 -0.71 3.76 6.85
CA LEU A 41 -0.52 5.01 6.09
C LEU A 41 -0.95 6.24 6.89
N ARG A 42 -2.02 6.14 7.70
CA ARG A 42 -2.44 7.21 8.63
C ARG A 42 -1.45 7.54 9.75
N SER A 43 -0.50 6.65 10.05
CA SER A 43 0.56 6.93 11.02
C SER A 43 1.76 7.68 10.43
N PHE A 44 1.79 7.86 9.10
CA PHE A 44 2.83 8.62 8.44
C PHE A 44 2.40 10.07 8.19
N PRO A 45 3.36 11.01 8.16
CA PRO A 45 3.09 12.35 7.68
C PRO A 45 2.69 12.31 6.20
N GLU A 46 1.92 13.32 5.76
CA GLU A 46 1.30 13.36 4.43
C GLU A 46 2.33 13.29 3.29
N ASP A 47 3.57 13.74 3.52
CA ASP A 47 4.67 13.76 2.56
C ASP A 47 5.39 12.42 2.38
N ARG A 48 5.12 11.41 3.22
CA ARG A 48 5.79 10.10 3.13
C ARG A 48 5.19 9.18 2.05
N ILE A 49 4.03 9.52 1.50
CA ILE A 49 3.32 8.71 0.50
C ILE A 49 3.31 9.48 -0.81
N ALA A 50 4.18 9.07 -1.74
CA ALA A 50 4.35 9.80 -2.99
C ALA A 50 3.26 9.48 -4.04
N ALA A 51 2.74 8.25 -4.04
CA ALA A 51 1.71 7.82 -4.98
C ALA A 51 0.94 6.59 -4.47
N SER A 52 -0.27 6.37 -4.97
CA SER A 52 -1.09 5.20 -4.65
C SER A 52 -2.03 4.80 -5.79
N PHE A 53 -2.34 3.50 -5.88
CA PHE A 53 -3.32 2.94 -6.80
C PHE A 53 -4.21 1.92 -6.06
N PHE A 54 -5.51 1.92 -6.35
CA PHE A 54 -6.45 0.97 -5.77
C PHE A 54 -7.23 0.23 -6.85
N PHE A 55 -7.25 -1.10 -6.78
CA PHE A 55 -8.06 -1.92 -7.67
C PHE A 55 -9.52 -1.93 -7.24
N ASN A 56 -10.39 -1.38 -8.07
CA ASN A 56 -11.84 -1.39 -7.86
C ASN A 56 -12.54 -1.90 -9.11
N ARG A 57 -13.20 -3.06 -9.02
CA ARG A 57 -13.95 -3.65 -10.14
C ARG A 57 -15.16 -2.81 -10.57
N GLY A 58 -15.68 -1.96 -9.69
CA GLY A 58 -16.80 -1.06 -9.98
C GLY A 58 -16.40 0.26 -10.63
N SER A 59 -15.11 0.52 -10.85
CA SER A 59 -14.63 1.70 -11.56
C SER A 59 -13.81 1.28 -12.79
N GLU A 60 -14.19 1.79 -13.95
CA GLU A 60 -13.50 1.54 -15.22
C GLU A 60 -12.02 1.94 -15.16
N GLU A 61 -11.70 3.00 -14.42
CA GLU A 61 -10.36 3.54 -14.30
C GLU A 61 -9.47 2.72 -13.37
N CYS A 62 -10.09 1.96 -12.46
CA CYS A 62 -9.42 1.21 -11.40
C CYS A 62 -9.45 -0.32 -11.59
N LYS A 63 -10.02 -0.81 -12.70
CA LYS A 63 -10.09 -2.24 -13.02
C LYS A 63 -8.99 -2.70 -13.99
N ASP A 64 -8.36 -1.78 -14.72
CA ASP A 64 -7.33 -2.07 -15.71
C ASP A 64 -5.92 -2.08 -15.09
N PRO A 65 -5.21 -3.22 -15.05
CA PRO A 65 -3.86 -3.30 -14.49
C PRO A 65 -2.83 -2.47 -15.27
N TYR A 66 -3.06 -2.17 -16.55
CA TYR A 66 -2.15 -1.33 -17.34
C TYR A 66 -2.17 0.14 -16.89
N ARG A 67 -3.13 0.54 -16.05
CA ARG A 67 -3.21 1.89 -15.49
C ARG A 67 -2.34 2.11 -14.24
N VAL A 68 -1.86 1.05 -13.60
CA VAL A 68 -1.07 1.18 -12.35
C VAL A 68 0.15 2.09 -12.55
N VAL A 69 1.05 1.74 -13.48
CA VAL A 69 2.29 2.49 -13.67
C VAL A 69 2.05 3.92 -14.18
N PRO A 70 1.19 4.15 -15.19
CA PRO A 70 0.86 5.51 -15.65
C PRO A 70 0.24 6.39 -14.56
N THR A 71 -0.67 5.85 -13.74
CA THR A 71 -1.29 6.61 -12.64
C THR A 71 -0.26 6.98 -11.57
N LEU A 72 0.61 6.04 -11.18
CA LEU A 72 1.68 6.34 -10.23
C LEU A 72 2.65 7.39 -10.79
N ALA A 73 3.05 7.28 -12.06
CA ALA A 73 3.93 8.26 -12.70
C ALA A 73 3.30 9.66 -12.76
N HIS A 74 2.01 9.75 -13.06
CA HIS A 74 1.28 11.03 -13.09
C HIS A 74 1.18 11.68 -11.70
N GLN A 75 1.00 10.89 -10.64
CA GLN A 75 0.95 11.40 -9.26
C GLN A 75 2.32 11.89 -8.73
N LEU A 76 3.42 11.37 -9.29
CA LEU A 76 4.78 11.72 -8.90
C LEU A 76 5.35 12.95 -9.65
N ALA A 77 4.67 13.39 -10.72
CA ALA A 77 5.09 14.51 -11.57
C ALA A 77 4.67 15.86 -10.99
#